data_AF-A0A8I6YRB0-F1
#
_entry.id   AF-A0A8I6YRB0-F1
#
_cell.length_a   1.000
_cell.length_b   1.000
_cell.length_c   1.000
_cell.angle_alpha   90.00
_cell.angle_beta   90.00
_cell.angle_gamma   90.00
#
_symmetry.space_group_name_H-M   'P 1'
#
loop_
_entity.id
_entity.type
_entity.pdbx_description
1 polymer ?
#
loop_
_entity_poly.entity_id
_entity_poly.type
_entity_poly.pdbx_seq_one_letter_code
_entity_poly.pdbx_strand_id
1 'polypeptide(L)'
;MLSLLPPARLRAAPSDVPVTAPRRPAVILPGLGNNTGDYARLAAALRDGHGVPSVVARVSRPDWLRNAAGLADPSYWRGTLRPRPVLDWYLNRVEEAVSEARELGSPDGKLSLIGHSAGGWLARVYMEEFGTSDISLLLTLGTPHLPPPKGVSGVIDQTRGLLNYVEKNCAPAVYTPELRYVCIAGRYIQGAPLTGSSLAATTDELVAVDAPSEVAEAVMVSADNKTAPTGPTFRARFVGQGYKQVCGRADVWGDGVVPEVSAHLEGALNISFDGVYHSPVGSDDEERPWYGSPAILEQWVHHLLS
;
A
#
# COMPACT_ATOMS: atom_id res chain seq x y z
N MET A 1 58.92 50.74 -20.57
CA MET A 1 58.41 49.42 -20.18
C MET A 1 57.01 49.60 -19.62
N LEU A 2 55.99 49.28 -20.41
CA LEU A 2 54.59 49.28 -19.96
C LEU A 2 54.36 48.09 -19.02
N SER A 3 53.80 48.34 -17.83
CA SER A 3 53.34 47.31 -16.91
C SER A 3 51.90 46.92 -17.27
N LEU A 4 51.68 45.66 -17.64
CA LEU A 4 50.36 45.06 -17.93
C LEU A 4 49.75 44.55 -16.62
N LEU A 5 48.61 45.11 -16.22
CA LEU A 5 47.76 44.56 -15.16
C LEU A 5 46.97 43.34 -15.69
N PRO A 6 46.78 42.28 -14.88
CA PRO A 6 45.99 41.12 -15.28
C PRO A 6 44.48 41.42 -15.28
N PRO A 7 43.67 40.70 -16.09
CA PRO A 7 42.24 40.97 -16.20
C PRO A 7 41.47 40.54 -14.96
N ALA A 8 40.46 41.32 -14.59
CA ALA A 8 39.55 41.01 -13.50
C ALA A 8 38.76 39.72 -13.78
N ARG A 9 38.81 38.76 -12.86
CA ARG A 9 37.96 37.57 -12.90
C ARG A 9 36.51 37.97 -12.60
N LEU A 10 35.61 37.80 -13.56
CA LEU A 10 34.17 37.82 -13.29
C LEU A 10 33.85 36.67 -12.32
N ARG A 11 33.35 37.02 -11.14
CA ARG A 11 32.81 36.08 -10.18
C ARG A 11 31.43 35.66 -10.68
N ALA A 12 31.25 34.39 -11.02
CA ALA A 12 29.94 33.85 -11.37
C ALA A 12 28.96 34.10 -10.21
N ALA A 13 27.79 34.65 -10.51
CA ALA A 13 26.73 34.81 -9.53
C ALA A 13 26.29 33.42 -9.04
N PRO A 14 26.00 33.24 -7.74
CA PRO A 14 25.39 32.00 -7.27
C PRO A 14 24.07 31.81 -8.01
N SER A 15 23.86 30.61 -8.54
CA SER A 15 22.58 30.20 -9.08
C SER A 15 21.54 30.20 -7.96
N ASP A 16 20.67 31.20 -7.95
CA ASP A 16 19.45 31.21 -7.14
C ASP A 16 18.51 30.13 -7.69
N VAL A 17 18.77 28.88 -7.32
CA VAL A 17 17.74 27.86 -7.34
C VAL A 17 16.79 28.24 -6.20
N PRO A 18 15.50 28.53 -6.45
CA PRO A 18 14.57 28.85 -5.39
C PRO A 18 14.57 27.68 -4.41
N VAL A 19 14.92 27.95 -3.15
CA VAL A 19 14.71 26.99 -2.06
C VAL A 19 13.19 26.84 -1.97
N THR A 20 12.66 25.76 -2.53
CA THR A 20 11.25 25.41 -2.42
C THR A 20 10.92 25.35 -0.94
N ALA A 21 9.87 26.07 -0.52
CA ALA A 21 9.41 26.04 0.86
C ALA A 21 9.26 24.57 1.31
N PRO A 22 9.65 24.23 2.55
CA PRO A 22 9.60 22.86 3.03
C PRO A 22 8.18 22.32 2.87
N ARG A 23 8.04 21.21 2.15
CA ARG A 23 6.74 20.57 1.94
C ARG A 23 6.36 19.76 3.18
N ARG A 24 5.06 19.53 3.33
CA ARG A 24 4.50 18.62 4.32
C ARG A 24 5.17 17.22 4.23
N PRO A 25 5.81 16.72 5.31
CA PRO A 25 6.38 15.38 5.32
C PRO A 25 5.34 14.28 5.09
N ALA A 26 5.77 13.17 4.49
CA ALA A 26 4.97 11.98 4.27
C ALA A 26 5.52 10.79 5.07
N VAL A 27 4.64 10.08 5.78
CA VAL A 27 4.98 8.85 6.50
C VAL A 27 4.41 7.65 5.74
N ILE A 28 5.27 6.79 5.23
CA ILE A 28 4.90 5.60 4.47
C ILE A 28 4.75 4.42 5.44
N LEU A 29 3.58 3.79 5.41
CA LEU A 29 3.20 2.68 6.29
C LEU A 29 3.14 1.37 5.48
N PRO A 30 4.12 0.45 5.69
CA PRO A 30 4.20 -0.80 4.97
C PRO A 30 3.00 -1.73 5.15
N GLY A 31 2.61 -2.41 4.07
CA GLY A 31 1.64 -3.49 4.06
C GLY A 31 2.18 -4.82 4.63
N LEU A 32 1.24 -5.71 4.99
CA LEU A 32 1.54 -7.04 5.52
C LEU A 32 2.51 -7.81 4.61
N GLY A 33 3.60 -8.33 5.17
CA GLY A 33 4.60 -9.10 4.45
C GLY A 33 5.70 -8.27 3.77
N ASN A 34 5.58 -6.95 3.72
CA ASN A 34 6.66 -6.07 3.26
C ASN A 34 7.59 -5.64 4.40
N ASN A 35 8.78 -5.15 4.05
CA ASN A 35 9.67 -4.44 4.97
C ASN A 35 9.88 -2.98 4.54
N THR A 36 10.55 -2.20 5.39
CA THR A 36 10.92 -0.80 5.11
C THR A 36 11.67 -0.61 3.79
N GLY A 37 12.58 -1.53 3.46
CA GLY A 37 13.42 -1.46 2.26
C GLY A 37 12.63 -1.57 0.95
N ASP A 38 11.49 -2.27 0.95
CA ASP A 38 10.64 -2.42 -0.23
C ASP A 38 10.09 -1.05 -0.73
N TYR A 39 10.05 -0.03 0.12
CA TYR A 39 9.54 1.31 -0.20
C TYR A 39 10.65 2.34 -0.45
N ALA A 40 11.92 1.93 -0.45
CA ALA A 40 13.05 2.86 -0.58
C ALA A 40 13.00 3.67 -1.88
N ARG A 41 12.57 3.05 -2.99
CA ARG A 41 12.40 3.74 -4.29
C ARG A 41 11.29 4.79 -4.23
N LEU A 42 10.14 4.47 -3.64
CA LEU A 42 9.05 5.43 -3.45
C LEU A 42 9.50 6.60 -2.58
N ALA A 43 10.14 6.32 -1.43
CA ALA A 43 10.62 7.37 -0.53
C ALA A 43 11.67 8.27 -1.21
N ALA A 44 12.58 7.70 -2.01
CA ALA A 44 13.54 8.46 -2.79
C ALA A 44 12.86 9.30 -3.88
N ALA A 45 11.89 8.75 -4.62
CA ALA A 45 11.16 9.50 -5.64
C ALA A 45 10.38 10.69 -5.04
N LEU A 46 9.72 10.49 -3.90
CA LEU A 46 9.03 11.57 -3.18
C LEU A 46 10.00 12.67 -2.72
N ARG A 47 11.12 12.28 -2.10
CA ARG A 47 12.10 13.23 -1.56
C ARG A 47 12.88 13.95 -2.67
N ASP A 48 13.48 13.18 -3.56
CA ASP A 48 14.46 13.67 -4.54
C ASP A 48 13.78 14.17 -5.82
N GLY A 49 12.65 13.57 -6.20
CA GLY A 49 11.88 13.94 -7.39
C GLY A 49 10.83 15.03 -7.15
N HIS A 50 10.21 15.07 -5.96
CA HIS A 50 9.08 15.97 -5.69
C HIS A 50 9.30 16.91 -4.49
N GLY A 51 10.44 16.79 -3.78
CA GLY A 51 10.75 17.61 -2.61
C GLY A 51 9.84 17.34 -1.41
N VAL A 52 9.25 16.15 -1.32
CA VAL A 52 8.40 15.72 -0.20
C VAL A 52 9.27 14.93 0.80
N PRO A 53 9.63 15.50 1.96
CA PRO A 53 10.37 14.77 2.99
C PRO A 53 9.59 13.51 3.37
N SER A 54 10.25 12.36 3.39
CA SER A 54 9.55 11.08 3.53
C SER A 54 10.24 10.17 4.54
N VAL A 55 9.45 9.61 5.46
CA VAL A 55 9.88 8.61 6.46
C VAL A 55 9.11 7.32 6.21
N VAL A 56 9.78 6.18 6.24
CA VAL A 56 9.13 4.86 6.13
C VAL A 56 9.14 4.20 7.49
N ALA A 57 7.97 3.71 7.96
CA ALA A 57 7.90 3.01 9.23
C ALA A 57 8.82 1.78 9.25
N ARG A 58 9.51 1.59 10.40
CA ARG A 58 10.56 0.58 10.56
C ARG A 58 9.95 -0.80 10.82
N VAL A 59 9.72 -1.54 9.75
CA VAL A 59 9.09 -2.86 9.75
C VAL A 59 10.00 -3.85 9.05
N SER A 60 10.22 -5.00 9.68
CA SER A 60 10.91 -6.13 9.07
C SER A 60 9.93 -7.25 8.72
N ARG A 61 10.28 -8.12 7.76
CA ARG A 61 9.46 -9.28 7.40
C ARG A 61 9.16 -10.19 8.62
N PRO A 62 10.13 -10.51 9.49
CA PRO A 62 9.87 -11.24 10.73
C PRO A 62 8.93 -10.53 11.71
N ASP A 63 8.78 -9.20 11.62
CA ASP A 63 7.83 -8.49 12.49
C ASP A 63 6.40 -8.98 12.30
N TRP A 64 6.01 -9.31 11.08
CA TRP A 64 4.68 -9.81 10.77
C TRP A 64 4.35 -11.17 11.41
N LEU A 65 5.36 -11.97 11.78
CA LEU A 65 5.15 -13.21 12.52
C LEU A 65 4.56 -12.96 13.91
N ARG A 66 4.68 -11.74 14.45
CA ARG A 66 4.04 -11.35 15.71
C ARG A 66 2.51 -11.38 15.60
N ASN A 67 1.93 -11.30 14.40
CA ASN A 67 0.50 -11.49 14.21
C ASN A 67 0.06 -12.92 14.56
N ALA A 68 0.97 -13.90 14.54
CA ALA A 68 0.72 -15.25 15.02
C ALA A 68 0.51 -15.32 16.55
N ALA A 69 0.93 -14.31 17.31
CA ALA A 69 0.60 -14.21 18.74
C ALA A 69 -0.92 -14.17 18.97
N GLY A 70 -1.69 -13.72 17.96
CA GLY A 70 -3.14 -13.81 17.97
C GLY A 70 -3.67 -15.24 18.07
N LEU A 71 -2.94 -16.27 17.59
CA LEU A 71 -3.40 -17.67 17.64
C LEU A 71 -3.64 -18.18 19.06
N ALA A 72 -2.96 -17.60 20.05
CA ALA A 72 -3.16 -17.91 21.47
C ALA A 72 -4.37 -17.21 22.09
N ASP A 73 -4.96 -16.21 21.41
CA ASP A 73 -6.16 -15.49 21.86
C ASP A 73 -7.43 -16.21 21.37
N PRO A 74 -8.35 -16.62 22.26
CA PRO A 74 -9.65 -17.18 21.87
C PRO A 74 -10.46 -16.28 20.92
N SER A 75 -10.22 -14.97 20.93
CA SER A 75 -10.83 -13.98 20.05
C SER A 75 -10.37 -14.11 18.60
N TYR A 76 -9.18 -14.66 18.35
CA TYR A 76 -8.70 -14.98 17.01
C TYR A 76 -9.60 -16.02 16.35
N TRP A 77 -9.87 -17.10 17.07
CA TRP A 77 -10.72 -18.20 16.60
C TRP A 77 -12.18 -17.78 16.47
N ARG A 78 -12.64 -16.83 17.30
CA ARG A 78 -13.97 -16.22 17.19
C ARG A 78 -14.07 -15.16 16.09
N GLY A 79 -12.96 -14.73 15.49
CA GLY A 79 -12.97 -13.62 14.52
C GLY A 79 -13.38 -12.29 15.14
N THR A 80 -12.98 -12.04 16.39
CA THR A 80 -13.30 -10.83 17.16
C THR A 80 -12.05 -10.17 17.72
N LEU A 81 -10.90 -10.28 17.03
CA LEU A 81 -9.67 -9.60 17.45
C LEU A 81 -9.89 -8.09 17.53
N ARG A 82 -9.15 -7.48 18.46
CA ARG A 82 -9.01 -6.03 18.57
C ARG A 82 -7.59 -5.63 18.20
N PRO A 83 -7.37 -4.41 17.68
CA PRO A 83 -6.03 -3.94 17.33
C PRO A 83 -5.07 -4.05 18.52
N ARG A 84 -5.47 -3.57 19.70
CA ARG A 84 -4.67 -3.77 20.91
C ARG A 84 -5.02 -5.05 21.66
N PRO A 85 -4.03 -5.79 22.19
CA PRO A 85 -2.58 -5.53 22.09
C PRO A 85 -1.91 -6.14 20.84
N VAL A 86 -2.67 -6.81 19.97
CA VAL A 86 -2.16 -7.63 18.85
C VAL A 86 -1.24 -6.86 17.89
N LEU A 87 -1.53 -5.58 17.67
CA LEU A 87 -0.89 -4.70 16.70
C LEU A 87 -0.09 -3.58 17.36
N ASP A 88 0.08 -3.60 18.69
CA ASP A 88 0.84 -2.57 19.42
C ASP A 88 2.25 -2.41 18.84
N TRP A 89 2.87 -3.53 18.45
CA TRP A 89 4.19 -3.51 17.82
C TRP A 89 4.21 -2.67 16.54
N TYR A 90 3.16 -2.70 15.72
CA TYR A 90 3.07 -1.94 14.47
C TYR A 90 2.74 -0.48 14.78
N LEU A 91 1.77 -0.24 15.66
CA LEU A 91 1.38 1.12 16.08
C LEU A 91 2.56 1.88 16.69
N ASN A 92 3.45 1.21 17.44
CA ASN A 92 4.69 1.81 17.93
C ASN A 92 5.63 2.23 16.78
N ARG A 93 5.73 1.44 15.69
CA ARG A 93 6.53 1.83 14.50
C ARG A 93 5.91 2.98 13.72
N VAL A 94 4.58 3.09 13.74
CA VAL A 94 3.89 4.26 13.18
C VAL A 94 4.21 5.50 14.02
N GLU A 95 4.09 5.44 15.34
CA GLU A 95 4.41 6.56 16.24
C GLU A 95 5.87 7.02 16.12
N GLU A 96 6.82 6.08 16.06
CA GLU A 96 8.24 6.38 15.84
C GLU A 96 8.46 7.13 14.51
N ALA A 97 7.83 6.66 13.44
CA ALA A 97 7.95 7.26 12.11
C ALA A 97 7.26 8.62 12.01
N VAL A 98 6.11 8.79 12.67
CA VAL A 98 5.41 10.07 12.79
C VAL A 98 6.26 11.06 13.60
N SER A 99 6.87 10.62 14.70
CA SER A 99 7.77 11.45 15.50
C SER A 99 9.00 11.91 14.69
N GLU A 100 9.63 11.01 13.94
CA GLU A 100 10.73 11.36 13.03
C GLU A 100 10.27 12.36 11.94
N ALA A 101 9.06 12.18 11.39
CA ALA A 101 8.52 13.10 10.39
C ALA A 101 8.17 14.48 10.98
N ARG A 102 7.75 14.57 12.25
CA ARG A 102 7.56 15.85 12.94
C ARG A 102 8.86 16.65 13.05
N GLU A 103 9.99 15.96 13.27
CA GLU A 103 11.32 16.60 13.36
C GLU A 103 11.80 17.19 12.02
N LEU A 104 11.32 16.67 10.89
CA LEU A 104 11.63 17.23 9.57
C LEU A 104 10.98 18.62 9.35
N GLY A 105 9.90 18.91 10.08
CA GLY A 105 9.20 20.18 10.06
C GLY A 105 8.35 20.43 8.81
N SER A 106 7.27 21.19 8.98
CA SER A 106 6.43 21.71 7.90
C SER A 106 5.90 23.11 8.26
N PRO A 107 5.56 23.96 7.28
CA PRO A 107 5.09 25.32 7.52
C PRO A 107 3.85 25.41 8.42
N ASP A 108 2.97 24.41 8.35
CA ASP A 108 1.70 24.31 9.08
C ASP A 108 1.73 23.28 10.22
N GLY A 109 2.88 22.65 10.46
CA GLY A 109 3.05 21.56 11.43
C GLY A 109 2.28 20.30 11.07
N LYS A 110 1.74 20.18 9.84
CA LYS A 110 1.01 19.01 9.38
C LYS A 110 1.94 17.97 8.74
N LEU A 111 1.43 16.74 8.64
CA LEU A 111 2.02 15.62 7.93
C LEU A 111 0.98 14.86 7.09
N SER A 112 1.46 14.04 6.16
CA SER A 112 0.66 13.10 5.37
C SER A 112 0.99 11.68 5.78
N LEU A 113 -0.01 10.80 5.85
CA LEU A 113 0.18 9.36 5.93
C LEU A 113 -0.04 8.74 4.54
N ILE A 114 0.84 7.82 4.15
CA ILE A 114 0.71 6.99 2.95
C ILE A 114 0.63 5.54 3.40
N GLY A 115 -0.56 4.95 3.39
CA GLY A 115 -0.77 3.56 3.79
C GLY A 115 -0.85 2.63 2.59
N HIS A 116 0.03 1.64 2.50
CA HIS A 116 -0.07 0.60 1.48
C HIS A 116 -0.70 -0.68 2.05
N SER A 117 -1.67 -1.26 1.34
CA SER A 117 -2.32 -2.51 1.74
C SER A 117 -2.79 -2.43 3.20
N ALA A 118 -2.36 -3.35 4.08
CA ALA A 118 -2.70 -3.31 5.49
C ALA A 118 -2.31 -2.01 6.23
N GLY A 119 -1.24 -1.33 5.79
CA GLY A 119 -0.78 -0.08 6.37
C GLY A 119 -1.82 1.03 6.33
N GLY A 120 -2.74 1.03 5.35
CA GLY A 120 -3.79 2.04 5.24
C GLY A 120 -4.91 1.92 6.28
N TRP A 121 -5.41 0.71 6.55
CA TRP A 121 -6.39 0.54 7.63
C TRP A 121 -5.73 0.60 9.01
N LEU A 122 -4.45 0.23 9.13
CA LEU A 122 -3.65 0.47 10.34
C LEU A 122 -3.44 1.96 10.60
N ALA A 123 -3.30 2.78 9.55
CA ALA A 123 -3.28 4.24 9.67
C ALA A 123 -4.57 4.77 10.30
N ARG A 124 -5.74 4.21 9.91
CA ARG A 124 -7.03 4.58 10.50
C ARG A 124 -7.11 4.23 11.98
N VAL A 125 -6.59 3.06 12.37
CA VAL A 125 -6.49 2.68 13.79
C VAL A 125 -5.59 3.67 14.54
N TYR A 126 -4.42 3.99 13.98
CA TYR A 126 -3.50 4.95 14.59
C TYR A 126 -4.15 6.34 14.77
N MET A 127 -4.79 6.85 13.73
CA MET A 127 -5.52 8.12 13.77
C MET A 127 -6.64 8.15 14.83
N GLU A 128 -7.37 7.05 14.98
CA GLU A 128 -8.43 6.92 15.99
C GLU A 128 -7.86 6.91 17.42
N GLU A 129 -6.76 6.19 17.65
CA GLU A 129 -6.22 5.97 18.99
C GLU A 129 -5.26 7.05 19.48
N PHE A 130 -4.52 7.68 18.56
CA PHE A 130 -3.48 8.66 18.86
C PHE A 130 -3.85 10.09 18.40
N GLY A 131 -4.93 10.23 17.65
CA GLY A 131 -5.45 11.51 17.16
C GLY A 131 -4.96 11.89 15.77
N THR A 132 -5.54 12.97 15.24
CA THR A 132 -5.33 13.45 13.87
C THR A 132 -4.89 14.91 13.80
N SER A 133 -4.55 15.53 14.92
CA SER A 133 -4.37 16.98 15.02
C SER A 133 -3.24 17.52 14.15
N ASP A 134 -2.24 16.71 13.85
CA ASP A 134 -1.10 16.99 12.96
C ASP A 134 -1.21 16.29 11.61
N ILE A 135 -2.26 15.49 11.36
CA ILE A 135 -2.46 14.79 10.08
C ILE A 135 -3.44 15.58 9.22
N SER A 136 -3.07 15.88 7.98
CA SER A 136 -3.95 16.57 7.01
C SER A 136 -4.32 15.71 5.79
N LEU A 137 -3.66 14.56 5.63
CA LEU A 137 -3.91 13.64 4.53
C LEU A 137 -3.64 12.20 4.96
N LEU A 138 -4.61 11.31 4.72
CA LEU A 138 -4.39 9.87 4.60
C LEU A 138 -4.57 9.47 3.14
N LEU A 139 -3.48 9.11 2.48
CA LEU A 139 -3.47 8.54 1.13
C LEU A 139 -3.27 7.03 1.24
N THR A 140 -4.15 6.24 0.64
CA THR A 140 -4.06 4.78 0.67
C THR A 140 -3.84 4.18 -0.71
N LEU A 141 -2.99 3.14 -0.77
CA LEU A 141 -2.58 2.45 -1.98
C LEU A 141 -3.00 0.98 -1.86
N GLY A 142 -4.05 0.58 -2.58
CA GLY A 142 -4.53 -0.80 -2.58
C GLY A 142 -4.92 -1.32 -1.19
N THR A 143 -5.47 -0.48 -0.32
CA THR A 143 -5.81 -0.85 1.07
C THR A 143 -7.18 -1.51 1.17
N PRO A 144 -7.33 -2.73 1.71
CA PRO A 144 -8.65 -3.31 1.94
C PRO A 144 -9.29 -2.67 3.18
N HIS A 145 -10.19 -1.70 2.98
CA HIS A 145 -10.84 -0.94 4.07
C HIS A 145 -12.03 -1.67 4.69
N LEU A 146 -12.73 -2.47 3.90
CA LEU A 146 -14.01 -3.06 4.29
C LEU A 146 -13.83 -4.50 4.79
N PRO A 147 -14.52 -4.91 5.87
CA PRO A 147 -14.54 -6.30 6.28
C PRO A 147 -15.21 -7.19 5.22
N PRO A 148 -14.80 -8.46 5.10
CA PRO A 148 -15.47 -9.38 4.20
C PRO A 148 -16.93 -9.60 4.62
N PRO A 149 -17.85 -9.81 3.66
CA PRO A 149 -19.26 -10.02 3.95
C PRO A 149 -19.49 -11.29 4.77
N LYS A 150 -20.37 -11.20 5.76
CA LYS A 150 -20.75 -12.33 6.63
C LYS A 150 -21.63 -13.32 5.88
N GLY A 151 -21.46 -14.61 6.17
CA GLY A 151 -22.32 -15.68 5.65
C GLY A 151 -22.02 -16.13 4.21
N VAL A 152 -20.97 -15.61 3.57
CA VAL A 152 -20.56 -16.09 2.24
C VAL A 152 -19.81 -17.42 2.36
N SER A 153 -20.28 -18.43 1.64
CA SER A 153 -19.70 -19.78 1.70
C SER A 153 -18.23 -19.82 1.27
N GLY A 154 -17.39 -20.41 2.13
CA GLY A 154 -15.94 -20.53 1.94
C GLY A 154 -15.13 -19.27 2.19
N VAL A 155 -15.76 -18.17 2.65
CA VAL A 155 -15.05 -16.94 3.02
C VAL A 155 -14.69 -16.98 4.51
N ILE A 156 -13.41 -16.77 4.79
CA ILE A 156 -12.86 -16.67 6.14
C ILE A 156 -12.19 -15.30 6.26
N ASP A 157 -12.60 -14.52 7.26
CA ASP A 157 -11.98 -13.23 7.56
C ASP A 157 -10.51 -13.42 7.96
N GLN A 158 -9.60 -13.10 7.02
CA GLN A 158 -8.15 -13.19 7.21
C GLN A 158 -7.64 -12.21 8.25
N THR A 159 -8.37 -11.12 8.49
CA THR A 159 -8.06 -10.13 9.53
C THR A 159 -8.62 -10.53 10.89
N ARG A 160 -9.37 -11.64 10.96
CA ARG A 160 -9.91 -12.23 12.20
C ARG A 160 -10.71 -11.22 13.04
N GLY A 161 -11.48 -10.36 12.39
CA GLY A 161 -12.33 -9.36 13.02
C GLY A 161 -11.74 -7.95 13.10
N LEU A 162 -10.47 -7.76 12.74
CA LEU A 162 -9.83 -6.44 12.82
C LEU A 162 -10.49 -5.42 11.89
N LEU A 163 -10.83 -5.77 10.64
CA LEU A 163 -11.54 -4.84 9.76
C LEU A 163 -12.97 -4.57 10.22
N ASN A 164 -13.63 -5.55 10.87
CA ASN A 164 -14.92 -5.30 11.54
C ASN A 164 -14.77 -4.32 12.71
N TYR A 165 -13.65 -4.37 13.42
CA TYR A 165 -13.33 -3.39 14.45
C TYR A 165 -13.10 -2.00 13.84
N VAL A 166 -12.27 -1.88 12.80
CA VAL A 166 -11.99 -0.60 12.13
C VAL A 166 -13.28 0.04 11.63
N GLU A 167 -14.11 -0.72 10.91
CA GLU A 167 -15.38 -0.22 10.37
C GLU A 167 -16.33 0.30 11.46
N LYS A 168 -16.32 -0.34 12.64
CA LYS A 168 -17.22 0.03 13.74
C LYS A 168 -16.70 1.20 14.59
N ASN A 169 -15.39 1.31 14.77
CA ASN A 169 -14.81 2.18 15.80
C ASN A 169 -13.99 3.34 15.26
N CYS A 170 -13.43 3.24 14.05
CA CYS A 170 -12.69 4.36 13.47
C CYS A 170 -13.63 5.36 12.82
N ALA A 171 -13.31 6.65 12.92
CA ALA A 171 -14.01 7.70 12.20
C ALA A 171 -14.18 7.38 10.69
N PRO A 172 -15.33 7.76 10.08
CA PRO A 172 -15.53 7.62 8.65
C PRO A 172 -14.51 8.47 7.89
N ALA A 173 -14.23 8.10 6.63
CA ALA A 173 -13.38 8.93 5.80
C ALA A 173 -14.04 10.27 5.49
N VAL A 174 -13.20 11.29 5.37
CA VAL A 174 -13.60 12.66 5.06
C VAL A 174 -12.69 13.26 4.01
N TYR A 175 -13.20 14.24 3.26
CA TYR A 175 -12.42 15.02 2.31
C TYR A 175 -12.71 16.51 2.53
N THR A 176 -12.16 17.06 3.61
CA THR A 176 -12.30 18.48 4.01
C THR A 176 -10.96 19.21 3.89
N PRO A 177 -10.93 20.56 4.01
CA PRO A 177 -9.66 21.31 4.03
C PRO A 177 -8.71 20.89 5.17
N GLU A 178 -9.25 20.43 6.31
CA GLU A 178 -8.47 20.08 7.50
C GLU A 178 -7.90 18.65 7.42
N LEU A 179 -8.66 17.71 6.84
CA LEU A 179 -8.28 16.32 6.71
C LEU A 179 -8.86 15.72 5.43
N ARG A 180 -7.98 15.12 4.62
CA ARG A 180 -8.35 14.46 3.36
C ARG A 180 -8.05 12.98 3.41
N TYR A 181 -8.98 12.19 2.91
CA TYR A 181 -8.78 10.78 2.59
C TYR A 181 -8.72 10.64 1.06
N VAL A 182 -7.62 10.12 0.54
CA VAL A 182 -7.48 9.74 -0.86
C VAL A 182 -7.25 8.24 -0.92
N CYS A 183 -8.14 7.51 -1.58
CA CYS A 183 -8.07 6.06 -1.68
C CYS A 183 -7.82 5.66 -3.13
N ILE A 184 -6.66 5.06 -3.39
CA ILE A 184 -6.22 4.67 -4.72
C ILE A 184 -6.29 3.15 -4.85
N ALA A 185 -7.04 2.69 -5.85
CA ALA A 185 -7.21 1.30 -6.22
C ALA A 185 -6.52 0.98 -7.55
N GLY A 186 -5.91 -0.20 -7.66
CA GLY A 186 -5.39 -0.72 -8.91
C GLY A 186 -6.36 -1.67 -9.60
N ARG A 187 -6.38 -1.68 -10.94
CA ARG A 187 -7.14 -2.61 -11.79
C ARG A 187 -6.20 -3.36 -12.72
N TYR A 188 -5.36 -4.20 -12.13
CA TYR A 188 -4.38 -4.99 -12.87
C TYR A 188 -4.99 -6.26 -13.48
N ILE A 189 -5.87 -6.94 -12.75
CA ILE A 189 -6.48 -8.20 -13.22
C ILE A 189 -7.90 -8.35 -12.68
N GLN A 190 -8.81 -8.76 -13.57
CA GLN A 190 -10.14 -9.21 -13.17
C GLN A 190 -10.09 -10.65 -12.69
N GLY A 191 -10.57 -10.91 -11.48
CA GLY A 191 -10.69 -12.25 -10.94
C GLY A 191 -11.74 -13.08 -11.71
N ALA A 192 -11.72 -14.39 -11.49
CA ALA A 192 -12.77 -15.29 -11.96
C ALA A 192 -13.13 -16.35 -10.90
N PRO A 193 -14.37 -16.88 -10.90
CA PRO A 193 -14.75 -18.00 -10.05
C PRO A 193 -14.01 -19.30 -10.41
N LEU A 194 -13.77 -20.17 -9.43
CA LEU A 194 -13.36 -21.55 -9.69
C LEU A 194 -14.52 -22.32 -10.35
N THR A 195 -14.21 -23.09 -11.39
CA THR A 195 -15.13 -24.02 -12.05
C THR A 195 -14.74 -25.46 -11.73
N GLY A 196 -15.68 -26.41 -11.70
CA GLY A 196 -15.47 -27.79 -11.20
C GLY A 196 -14.26 -28.56 -11.76
N SER A 197 -13.79 -28.26 -12.98
CA SER A 197 -12.58 -28.86 -13.57
C SER A 197 -11.26 -28.35 -12.95
N SER A 198 -11.27 -27.18 -12.30
CA SER A 198 -10.06 -26.56 -11.72
C SER A 198 -9.69 -27.12 -10.35
N LEU A 199 -10.61 -27.78 -9.64
CA LEU A 199 -10.35 -28.41 -8.34
C LEU A 199 -9.41 -29.61 -8.44
N ALA A 200 -9.45 -30.34 -9.55
CA ALA A 200 -8.58 -31.51 -9.78
C ALA A 200 -7.13 -31.12 -10.08
N ALA A 201 -6.90 -29.95 -10.69
CA ALA A 201 -5.56 -29.45 -10.97
C ALA A 201 -4.91 -28.81 -9.73
N THR A 202 -5.70 -28.20 -8.83
CA THR A 202 -5.16 -27.56 -7.62
C THR A 202 -4.64 -28.56 -6.59
N THR A 203 -5.18 -29.78 -6.54
CA THR A 203 -4.78 -30.78 -5.53
C THR A 203 -3.39 -31.36 -5.75
N ASP A 204 -2.83 -31.31 -6.96
CA ASP A 204 -1.50 -31.84 -7.26
C ASP A 204 -0.36 -30.82 -6.98
N GLU A 205 -0.66 -29.52 -6.88
CA GLU A 205 0.34 -28.47 -6.63
C GLU A 205 0.31 -27.88 -5.20
N LEU A 206 -0.63 -28.28 -4.35
CA LEU A 206 -0.76 -27.76 -2.97
C LEU A 206 0.18 -28.44 -1.94
N VAL A 207 1.13 -29.26 -2.39
CA VAL A 207 2.11 -29.88 -1.48
C VAL A 207 3.24 -28.90 -1.18
N ALA A 208 3.10 -28.24 -0.04
CA ALA A 208 4.14 -27.62 0.81
C ALA A 208 4.89 -26.40 0.27
N VAL A 209 4.61 -25.24 0.89
CA VAL A 209 5.60 -24.18 1.14
C VAL A 209 5.50 -23.75 2.60
N ASP A 210 6.15 -24.53 3.48
CA ASP A 210 6.79 -23.98 4.67
C ASP A 210 8.13 -23.36 4.22
N ALA A 211 8.39 -22.12 4.62
CA ALA A 211 9.52 -21.28 4.16
C ALA A 211 10.91 -21.81 4.58
N PRO A 212 12.07 -21.18 4.20
CA PRO A 212 12.36 -20.16 3.18
C PRO A 212 13.53 -20.55 2.23
N SER A 213 13.50 -20.21 0.93
CA SER A 213 14.71 -20.00 0.11
C SER A 213 14.34 -19.49 -1.28
N GLU A 214 15.30 -18.78 -1.88
CA GLU A 214 15.32 -18.11 -3.18
C GLU A 214 14.83 -18.95 -4.39
N VAL A 215 14.40 -18.19 -5.41
CA VAL A 215 14.25 -18.51 -6.84
C VAL A 215 13.28 -19.64 -7.26
N ALA A 216 12.10 -19.22 -7.73
CA ALA A 216 11.56 -19.66 -9.02
C ALA A 216 10.43 -18.70 -9.45
N GLU A 217 10.77 -17.62 -10.16
CA GLU A 217 9.82 -17.07 -11.14
C GLU A 217 9.72 -18.10 -12.27
N ALA A 218 8.59 -18.78 -12.37
CA ALA A 218 8.26 -19.56 -13.56
C ALA A 218 7.92 -18.59 -14.69
N VAL A 219 8.93 -18.21 -15.47
CA VAL A 219 8.75 -17.58 -16.79
C VAL A 219 8.13 -18.64 -17.71
N MET A 220 6.82 -18.54 -17.96
CA MET A 220 6.17 -19.34 -19.00
C MET A 220 6.33 -18.65 -20.34
N VAL A 221 7.41 -18.99 -21.07
CA VAL A 221 7.45 -18.79 -22.52
C VAL A 221 6.68 -19.94 -23.14
N SER A 222 5.63 -19.63 -23.88
CA SER A 222 5.10 -20.52 -24.91
C SER A 222 4.73 -19.68 -26.11
N ALA A 223 5.68 -19.60 -27.04
CA ALA A 223 5.36 -19.34 -28.43
C ALA A 223 4.70 -20.62 -28.96
N ASP A 224 3.37 -20.61 -29.04
CA ASP A 224 2.67 -21.49 -29.96
C ASP A 224 1.35 -20.85 -30.40
N ASN A 225 1.23 -20.73 -31.71
CA ASN A 225 0.17 -20.04 -32.43
C ASN A 225 -1.12 -20.89 -32.41
N LYS A 226 -1.81 -20.92 -31.26
CA LYS A 226 -3.16 -21.50 -31.10
C LYS A 226 -4.08 -20.46 -30.45
N THR A 227 -5.22 -20.27 -31.09
CA THR A 227 -6.36 -19.43 -30.70
C THR A 227 -6.44 -19.22 -29.19
N ALA A 228 -6.38 -17.95 -28.75
CA ALA A 228 -6.44 -17.60 -27.34
C ALA A 228 -7.63 -18.30 -26.66
N PRO A 229 -7.42 -18.96 -25.50
CA PRO A 229 -8.50 -19.65 -24.81
C PRO A 229 -9.61 -18.66 -24.47
N THR A 230 -10.85 -18.97 -24.86
CA THR A 230 -12.03 -18.10 -24.75
C THR A 230 -12.56 -17.94 -23.32
N GLY A 231 -11.80 -18.36 -22.30
CA GLY A 231 -12.22 -18.38 -20.90
C GLY A 231 -11.16 -17.80 -19.95
N PRO A 232 -11.53 -17.54 -18.68
CA PRO A 232 -10.62 -16.96 -17.71
C PRO A 232 -9.34 -17.78 -17.55
N THR A 233 -8.20 -17.12 -17.34
CA THR A 233 -6.92 -17.78 -17.12
C THR A 233 -6.88 -18.46 -15.73
N PHE A 234 -5.96 -19.40 -15.51
CA PHE A 234 -5.73 -19.98 -14.18
C PHE A 234 -5.37 -18.89 -13.15
N ARG A 235 -4.53 -17.92 -13.55
CA ARG A 235 -4.19 -16.75 -12.74
C ARG A 235 -5.42 -15.97 -12.31
N ALA A 236 -6.35 -15.68 -13.23
CA ALA A 236 -7.59 -14.98 -12.91
C ALA A 236 -8.45 -15.77 -11.91
N ARG A 237 -8.49 -17.11 -12.01
CA ARG A 237 -9.22 -17.95 -11.04
C ARG A 237 -8.60 -17.93 -9.65
N PHE A 238 -7.27 -18.05 -9.56
CA PHE A 238 -6.54 -17.98 -8.28
C PHE A 238 -6.74 -16.63 -7.60
N VAL A 239 -6.52 -15.53 -8.34
CA VAL A 239 -6.76 -14.17 -7.86
C VAL A 239 -8.23 -13.96 -7.46
N GLY A 240 -9.17 -14.49 -8.25
CA GLY A 240 -10.60 -14.44 -7.92
C GLY A 240 -10.93 -15.11 -6.59
N GLN A 241 -10.25 -16.20 -6.22
CA GLN A 241 -10.43 -16.77 -4.87
C GLN A 241 -9.89 -15.85 -3.79
N GLY A 242 -8.75 -15.19 -4.00
CA GLY A 242 -8.23 -14.16 -3.10
C GLY A 242 -9.23 -13.02 -2.90
N TYR A 243 -9.75 -12.44 -4.00
CA TYR A 243 -10.76 -11.39 -3.95
C TYR A 243 -12.04 -11.83 -3.24
N LYS A 244 -12.44 -13.09 -3.42
CA LYS A 244 -13.59 -13.66 -2.72
C LYS A 244 -13.37 -13.64 -1.20
N GLN A 245 -12.15 -13.91 -0.72
CA GLN A 245 -11.86 -13.82 0.71
C GLN A 245 -11.95 -12.39 1.26
N VAL A 246 -11.75 -11.37 0.41
CA VAL A 246 -11.76 -9.95 0.82
C VAL A 246 -13.14 -9.31 0.67
N CYS A 247 -13.83 -9.52 -0.45
CA CYS A 247 -15.10 -8.83 -0.78
C CYS A 247 -16.28 -9.78 -1.02
N GLY A 248 -16.09 -11.09 -0.87
CA GLY A 248 -17.12 -12.11 -1.11
C GLY A 248 -17.41 -12.44 -2.58
N ARG A 249 -16.78 -11.74 -3.53
CA ARG A 249 -16.93 -11.96 -4.97
C ARG A 249 -15.61 -12.32 -5.63
N ALA A 250 -15.66 -13.23 -6.60
CA ALA A 250 -14.48 -13.71 -7.31
C ALA A 250 -14.27 -13.04 -8.68
N ASP A 251 -15.29 -12.38 -9.21
CA ASP A 251 -15.41 -11.83 -10.57
C ASP A 251 -15.27 -10.31 -10.64
N VAL A 252 -14.43 -9.75 -9.76
CA VAL A 252 -14.21 -8.30 -9.63
C VAL A 252 -12.82 -7.89 -10.10
N TRP A 253 -12.66 -6.62 -10.46
CA TRP A 253 -11.36 -6.01 -10.72
C TRP A 253 -10.61 -5.75 -9.41
N GLY A 254 -9.28 -5.77 -9.50
CA GLY A 254 -8.38 -5.41 -8.42
C GLY A 254 -6.93 -5.42 -8.87
N ASP A 255 -6.04 -5.18 -7.93
CA ASP A 255 -4.59 -5.01 -8.15
C ASP A 255 -3.79 -6.32 -8.10
N GLY A 256 -4.49 -7.46 -8.08
CA GLY A 256 -3.93 -8.80 -7.93
C GLY A 256 -4.02 -9.35 -6.49
N VAL A 257 -4.29 -8.51 -5.51
CA VAL A 257 -4.46 -8.90 -4.10
C VAL A 257 -5.74 -8.31 -3.51
N VAL A 258 -5.94 -7.00 -3.68
CA VAL A 258 -7.08 -6.27 -3.13
C VAL A 258 -8.06 -5.93 -4.25
N PRO A 259 -9.33 -6.34 -4.13
CA PRO A 259 -10.35 -5.96 -5.08
C PRO A 259 -10.66 -4.45 -4.96
N GLU A 260 -10.86 -3.78 -6.09
CA GLU A 260 -11.13 -2.34 -6.20
C GLU A 260 -12.24 -1.89 -5.26
N VAL A 261 -13.31 -2.68 -5.17
CA VAL A 261 -14.47 -2.39 -4.32
C VAL A 261 -14.18 -2.37 -2.83
N SER A 262 -13.09 -2.99 -2.39
CA SER A 262 -12.62 -2.95 -1.00
C SER A 262 -11.53 -1.89 -0.79
N ALA A 263 -10.95 -1.36 -1.87
CA ALA A 263 -9.95 -0.31 -1.83
C ALA A 263 -10.53 1.11 -1.73
N HIS A 264 -11.80 1.27 -2.10
CA HIS A 264 -12.53 2.52 -1.93
C HIS A 264 -13.21 2.62 -0.56
N LEU A 265 -13.33 3.85 -0.08
CA LEU A 265 -13.97 4.17 1.19
C LEU A 265 -14.96 5.34 1.01
N GLU A 266 -16.17 5.20 1.53
CA GLU A 266 -17.18 6.25 1.46
C GLU A 266 -16.71 7.52 2.19
N GLY A 267 -16.91 8.69 1.57
CA GLY A 267 -16.44 9.98 2.09
C GLY A 267 -15.01 10.36 1.70
N ALA A 268 -14.24 9.44 1.12
CA ALA A 268 -12.92 9.72 0.54
C ALA A 268 -13.00 10.16 -0.93
N LEU A 269 -11.93 10.79 -1.42
CA LEU A 269 -11.66 10.87 -2.85
C LEU A 269 -11.16 9.49 -3.32
N ASN A 270 -11.98 8.78 -4.09
CA ASN A 270 -11.69 7.44 -4.59
C ASN A 270 -11.19 7.50 -6.04
N ILE A 271 -10.04 6.89 -6.31
CA ILE A 271 -9.35 6.91 -7.60
C ILE A 271 -8.99 5.48 -7.99
N SER A 272 -9.14 5.14 -9.28
CA SER A 272 -8.76 3.82 -9.79
C SER A 272 -7.82 3.96 -10.98
N PHE A 273 -6.76 3.16 -10.99
CA PHE A 273 -5.78 3.13 -12.07
C PHE A 273 -5.74 1.77 -12.76
N ASP A 274 -5.95 1.77 -14.07
CA ASP A 274 -5.87 0.58 -14.90
C ASP A 274 -4.42 0.08 -15.00
N GLY A 275 -4.23 -1.24 -14.97
CA GLY A 275 -2.91 -1.87 -15.09
C GLY A 275 -2.02 -1.78 -13.83
N VAL A 276 -2.48 -1.17 -12.74
CA VAL A 276 -1.66 -0.99 -11.53
C VAL A 276 -1.75 -2.20 -10.60
N TYR A 277 -0.60 -2.83 -10.37
CA TYR A 277 -0.38 -3.98 -9.50
C TYR A 277 -0.20 -3.58 -8.03
N HIS A 278 -0.47 -4.53 -7.13
CA HIS A 278 -0.53 -4.31 -5.70
C HIS A 278 0.78 -3.79 -5.09
N SER A 279 1.88 -4.51 -5.30
CA SER A 279 3.05 -4.44 -4.42
C SER A 279 4.31 -3.95 -5.16
N PRO A 280 5.22 -3.23 -4.46
CA PRO A 280 6.56 -2.97 -4.99
C PRO A 280 7.33 -4.27 -5.28
N VAL A 281 7.06 -5.32 -4.50
CA VAL A 281 7.69 -6.64 -4.70
C VAL A 281 7.06 -7.31 -5.91
N GLY A 282 7.88 -7.51 -6.93
CA GLY A 282 7.47 -8.03 -8.23
C GLY A 282 7.18 -6.94 -9.26
N SER A 283 7.08 -5.66 -8.89
CA SER A 283 6.98 -4.61 -9.92
C SER A 283 8.26 -4.55 -10.76
N ASP A 284 8.10 -4.40 -12.08
CA ASP A 284 9.17 -4.01 -13.01
C ASP A 284 9.05 -2.54 -13.44
N ASP A 285 8.07 -1.81 -12.89
CA ASP A 285 7.74 -0.41 -13.16
C ASP A 285 7.26 -0.09 -14.59
N GLU A 286 7.23 -1.07 -15.50
CA GLU A 286 6.89 -0.90 -16.91
C GLU A 286 5.68 -1.75 -17.32
N GLU A 287 5.85 -3.07 -17.40
CA GLU A 287 4.79 -4.01 -17.81
C GLU A 287 3.86 -4.38 -16.64
N ARG A 288 4.39 -4.35 -15.42
CA ARG A 288 3.67 -4.56 -14.17
C ARG A 288 3.98 -3.40 -13.22
N PRO A 289 3.49 -2.18 -13.50
CA PRO A 289 3.69 -1.05 -12.63
C PRO A 289 2.88 -1.23 -11.34
N TRP A 290 3.44 -0.78 -10.21
CA TRP A 290 2.72 -0.64 -8.94
C TRP A 290 2.45 0.83 -8.63
N TYR A 291 1.76 1.09 -7.53
CA TYR A 291 1.38 2.45 -7.14
C TYR A 291 2.55 3.45 -7.05
N GLY A 292 3.75 2.99 -6.67
CA GLY A 292 4.95 3.82 -6.58
C GLY A 292 5.88 3.77 -7.81
N SER A 293 5.48 3.11 -8.89
CA SER A 293 6.23 3.17 -10.16
C SER A 293 6.22 4.61 -10.69
N PRO A 294 7.30 5.11 -11.32
CA PRO A 294 7.40 6.52 -11.71
C PRO A 294 6.19 7.05 -12.51
N ALA A 295 5.74 6.31 -13.51
CA ALA A 295 4.60 6.69 -14.34
C ALA A 295 3.26 6.73 -13.58
N ILE A 296 3.13 5.97 -12.48
CA ILE A 296 1.93 5.95 -11.65
C ILE A 296 2.03 7.02 -10.56
N LEU A 297 3.21 7.21 -9.96
CA LEU A 297 3.47 8.24 -8.96
C LEU A 297 3.09 9.64 -9.45
N GLU A 298 3.48 10.00 -10.68
CA GLU A 298 3.13 11.30 -11.28
C GLU A 298 1.62 11.57 -11.33
N GLN A 299 0.79 10.51 -11.36
CA GLN A 299 -0.66 10.67 -11.43
C GLN A 299 -1.28 11.09 -10.09
N TRP A 300 -0.63 10.80 -8.96
CA TRP A 300 -1.22 11.04 -7.63
C TRP A 300 -0.35 11.87 -6.67
N VAL A 301 0.94 12.07 -6.96
CA VAL A 301 1.86 12.82 -6.09
C VAL A 301 1.37 14.23 -5.78
N HIS A 302 0.63 14.84 -6.70
CA HIS A 302 0.07 16.19 -6.53
C HIS A 302 -0.80 16.34 -5.26
N HIS A 303 -1.42 15.27 -4.76
CA HIS A 303 -2.15 15.27 -3.48
C HIS A 303 -1.25 15.58 -2.27
N LEU A 304 0.02 15.20 -2.33
CA LEU A 304 1.03 15.48 -1.30
C LEU A 304 1.57 16.92 -1.38
N LEU A 305 1.39 17.59 -2.52
CA LEU A 305 1.96 18.92 -2.78
C LEU A 305 1.02 20.06 -2.36
N SER A 306 -0.26 19.74 -2.21
CA SER A 306 -1.34 20.64 -1.79
C SER A 306 -1.57 20.68 -0.30
#